data_AF-A0A0Q9NNW8-F1
#
_entry.id   AF-A0A0Q9NNW8-F1
#
_cell.length_a   1.000
_cell.length_b   1.000
_cell.length_c   1.000
_cell.angle_alpha   90.00
_cell.angle_beta   90.00
_cell.angle_gamma   90.00
#
_symmetry.space_group_name_H-M   'P 1'
#
loop_
_entity.id
_entity.type
_entity.pdbx_description
1 polymer ?
#
loop_
_entity_poly.entity_id
_entity_poly.type
_entity_poly.pdbx_seq_one_letter_code
_entity_poly.pdbx_strand_id
1 'polypeptide(L)'
;MSIDPVTSPAAVPAPSHASRIHGCLLGGALGDSLGYAVEFDTIEAIRETYGPGGLRDFAALGDGSHFSDDTQMTLYTVDGLLEALEWANSGVAADTNACLWLAYLRWLGSQGVALPESAPFQPPRWIDGHDVLRARRAPGNACLSGLATGEMGTVQRPVNPDSKGCGTVMRSAPFGLIPHIDADAVYKLSADAASLTHGHPSARQSAAAFSLVIHALAGGGSLAGAAGTALSRLQDGPLPKGEEADPALLERLAAALRHGEAAAAGTADLLGAEELVRELGEGWVAEEALAVGLYAVLATAPVAAAAPSGPSGTTTPGTAGAQAHFRAAMAVAVNHSGDSDSTASIAGNILGAYYGEDCLPADWLAALEAPAVIRGMAERLAELTGA
;
A
#
# COMPACT_ATOMS: atom_id res chain seq x y z
N MET A 1 -12.66 13.48 51.80
CA MET A 1 -12.50 12.54 50.67
C MET A 1 -11.85 13.33 49.55
N SER A 2 -10.54 13.14 49.36
CA SER A 2 -9.81 13.74 48.24
C SER A 2 -10.28 13.04 46.97
N ILE A 3 -10.81 13.82 46.02
CA ILE A 3 -11.16 13.34 44.70
C ILE A 3 -9.88 13.51 43.88
N ASP A 4 -9.16 12.42 43.66
CA ASP A 4 -8.00 12.44 42.76
C ASP A 4 -8.49 12.81 41.35
N PRO A 5 -7.81 13.72 40.65
CA PRO A 5 -8.20 14.08 39.30
C PRO A 5 -7.98 12.87 38.39
N VAL A 6 -9.06 12.43 37.74
CA VAL A 6 -9.00 11.46 36.65
C VAL A 6 -8.09 12.05 35.58
N THR A 7 -6.87 11.53 35.46
CA THR A 7 -5.97 11.85 34.36
C THR A 7 -6.61 11.32 33.08
N SER A 8 -7.15 12.22 32.26
CA SER A 8 -7.52 11.89 30.88
C SER A 8 -6.31 11.24 30.20
N PRO A 9 -6.48 10.13 29.46
CA PRO A 9 -5.40 9.59 28.64
C PRO A 9 -4.93 10.68 27.68
N ALA A 10 -3.64 11.00 27.74
CA ALA A 10 -3.06 12.01 26.86
C ALA A 10 -3.24 11.57 25.40
N ALA A 11 -3.72 12.49 24.55
CA ALA A 11 -3.77 12.26 23.11
C ALA A 11 -2.35 11.95 22.61
N VAL A 12 -2.20 10.87 21.84
CA VAL A 12 -0.90 10.52 21.24
C VAL A 12 -0.57 11.59 20.18
N PRO A 13 0.64 12.19 20.21
CA PRO A 13 1.05 13.15 19.19
C PRO A 13 1.02 12.49 17.80
N ALA A 14 0.71 13.28 16.77
CA ALA A 14 0.74 12.79 15.40
C ALA A 14 2.13 12.22 15.06
N PRO A 15 2.22 11.10 14.32
CA PRO A 15 3.49 10.47 14.01
C PRO A 15 4.35 11.40 13.14
N SER A 16 5.66 11.36 13.36
CA SER A 16 6.64 12.07 12.54
C SER A 16 6.66 11.53 11.10
N HIS A 17 7.20 12.32 10.17
CA HIS A 17 7.35 11.88 8.77
C HIS A 17 8.15 10.58 8.65
N ALA A 18 9.28 10.48 9.36
CA ALA A 18 10.05 9.24 9.47
C ALA A 18 9.21 8.06 9.99
N SER A 19 8.43 8.26 11.06
CA SER A 19 7.56 7.19 11.61
C SER A 19 6.48 6.76 10.60
N ARG A 20 5.94 7.68 9.80
CA ARG A 20 4.99 7.35 8.72
C ARG A 20 5.64 6.56 7.60
N ILE A 21 6.86 6.91 7.20
CA ILE A 21 7.62 6.13 6.19
C ILE A 21 7.85 4.71 6.69
N HIS A 22 8.40 4.57 7.90
CA HIS A 22 8.65 3.27 8.52
C HIS A 22 7.37 2.45 8.68
N GLY A 23 6.33 3.07 9.27
CA GLY A 23 5.03 2.45 9.46
C GLY A 23 4.43 1.98 8.15
N CYS A 24 4.44 2.82 7.11
CA CYS A 24 3.89 2.50 5.80
C CYS A 24 4.60 1.28 5.18
N LEU A 25 5.93 1.30 5.08
CA LEU A 25 6.68 0.23 4.42
C LEU A 25 6.65 -1.09 5.22
N LEU A 26 6.84 -1.04 6.54
CA LEU A 26 6.76 -2.23 7.38
C LEU A 26 5.34 -2.77 7.50
N GLY A 27 4.34 -1.88 7.57
CA GLY A 27 2.93 -2.24 7.63
C GLY A 27 2.49 -2.96 6.37
N GLY A 28 2.88 -2.46 5.19
CA GLY A 28 2.64 -3.17 3.92
C GLY A 28 3.31 -4.53 3.89
N ALA A 29 4.58 -4.63 4.29
CA ALA A 29 5.29 -5.89 4.32
C ALA A 29 4.71 -6.93 5.29
N LEU A 30 4.14 -6.47 6.42
CA LEU A 30 3.38 -7.33 7.32
C LEU A 30 2.07 -7.81 6.70
N GLY A 31 1.35 -6.93 5.99
CA GLY A 31 0.13 -7.27 5.28
C GLY A 31 0.39 -8.31 4.18
N ASP A 32 1.35 -8.01 3.30
CA ASP A 32 1.87 -8.92 2.28
C ASP A 32 2.24 -10.28 2.90
N SER A 33 3.13 -10.31 3.90
CA SER A 33 3.61 -11.58 4.48
C SER A 33 2.50 -12.43 5.11
N LEU A 34 1.45 -11.79 5.67
CA LEU A 34 0.32 -12.50 6.26
C LEU A 34 -0.63 -13.00 5.16
N GLY A 35 -0.94 -12.17 4.18
CA GLY A 35 -1.83 -12.52 3.07
C GLY A 35 -1.22 -13.54 2.11
N TYR A 36 0.11 -13.52 1.93
CA TYR A 36 0.82 -14.45 1.05
C TYR A 36 0.68 -15.91 1.51
N ALA A 37 0.44 -16.12 2.81
CA ALA A 37 0.18 -17.44 3.36
C ALA A 37 -1.15 -18.07 2.86
N VAL A 38 -2.05 -17.28 2.29
CA VAL A 38 -3.41 -17.69 1.90
C VAL A 38 -3.86 -17.13 0.53
N GLU A 39 -2.99 -16.46 -0.23
CA GLU A 39 -3.29 -15.75 -1.50
C GLU A 39 -4.14 -16.57 -2.50
N PHE A 40 -3.93 -17.89 -2.58
CA PHE A 40 -4.62 -18.77 -3.54
C PHE A 40 -5.68 -19.68 -2.90
N ASP A 41 -5.95 -19.52 -1.60
CA ASP A 41 -6.91 -20.33 -0.87
C ASP A 41 -8.32 -19.74 -0.99
N THR A 42 -9.34 -20.60 -1.02
CA THR A 42 -10.72 -20.14 -0.85
C THR A 42 -10.99 -19.85 0.62
N ILE A 43 -11.97 -18.99 0.93
CA ILE A 43 -12.33 -18.71 2.32
C ILE A 43 -12.71 -19.98 3.10
N GLU A 44 -13.28 -20.99 2.46
CA GLU A 44 -13.55 -22.29 3.07
C GLU A 44 -12.26 -23.00 3.49
N ALA A 45 -11.25 -23.03 2.62
CA ALA A 45 -9.94 -23.64 2.91
C ALA A 45 -9.18 -22.88 4.01
N ILE A 46 -9.24 -21.54 3.98
CA ILE A 46 -8.68 -20.69 5.04
C ILE A 46 -9.35 -21.02 6.38
N ARG A 47 -10.69 -21.10 6.41
CA ARG A 47 -11.45 -21.41 7.63
C ARG A 47 -11.24 -22.86 8.11
N GLU A 48 -11.04 -23.81 7.20
CA GLU A 48 -10.70 -25.19 7.55
C GLU A 48 -9.35 -25.28 8.26
N THR A 49 -8.37 -24.49 7.79
CA THR A 49 -7.01 -24.48 8.34
C THR A 49 -6.90 -23.69 9.65
N TYR A 50 -7.49 -22.49 9.70
CA TYR A 50 -7.28 -21.54 10.81
C TYR A 50 -8.51 -21.37 11.73
N GLY A 51 -9.61 -22.07 11.42
CA GLY A 51 -10.87 -22.00 12.15
C GLY A 51 -11.82 -20.91 11.62
N PRO A 52 -13.02 -20.76 12.22
CA PRO A 52 -14.10 -19.94 11.66
C PRO A 52 -13.77 -18.44 11.52
N GLY A 53 -12.78 -17.96 12.29
CA GLY A 53 -12.29 -16.58 12.21
C GLY A 53 -11.19 -16.35 11.16
N GLY A 54 -10.77 -17.40 10.44
CA GLY A 54 -9.72 -17.33 9.43
C GLY A 54 -8.32 -17.06 9.99
N LEU A 55 -7.38 -16.69 9.12
CA LEU A 55 -6.02 -16.31 9.50
C LEU A 55 -6.02 -14.95 10.19
N ARG A 56 -5.47 -14.85 11.40
CA ARG A 56 -5.50 -13.61 12.19
C ARG A 56 -4.17 -13.19 12.78
N ASP A 57 -3.17 -14.07 12.77
CA ASP A 57 -1.91 -13.84 13.47
C ASP A 57 -0.79 -14.70 12.87
N PHE A 58 0.43 -14.16 12.84
CA PHE A 58 1.65 -14.88 12.42
C PHE A 58 1.95 -16.11 13.28
N ALA A 59 1.50 -16.14 14.54
CA ALA A 59 1.64 -17.32 15.39
C ALA A 59 0.99 -18.59 14.80
N ALA A 60 0.05 -18.43 13.85
CA ALA A 60 -0.56 -19.55 13.12
C ALA A 60 0.31 -20.08 11.96
N LEU A 61 1.32 -19.31 11.50
CA LEU A 61 2.13 -19.61 10.30
C LEU A 61 3.43 -20.38 10.60
N GLY A 62 3.75 -20.65 11.87
CA GLY A 62 5.01 -21.29 12.25
C GLY A 62 6.23 -20.43 11.96
N ASP A 63 7.36 -21.06 11.58
CA ASP A 63 8.68 -20.40 11.48
C ASP A 63 8.97 -19.76 10.10
N GLY A 64 7.97 -19.52 9.25
CA GLY A 64 8.20 -19.29 7.82
C GLY A 64 7.28 -18.29 7.12
N SER A 65 7.02 -17.12 7.72
CA SER A 65 6.38 -16.04 6.95
C SER A 65 7.36 -15.39 5.99
N HIS A 66 6.92 -15.16 4.76
CA HIS A 66 7.70 -14.55 3.69
C HIS A 66 6.85 -13.48 3.02
N PHE A 67 7.44 -12.34 2.67
CA PHE A 67 6.79 -11.36 1.80
C PHE A 67 6.90 -11.77 0.32
N SER A 68 5.95 -11.37 -0.53
CA SER A 68 5.85 -11.68 -1.96
C SER A 68 6.57 -10.63 -2.83
N ASP A 69 6.25 -10.59 -4.13
CA ASP A 69 6.72 -9.53 -5.01
C ASP A 69 6.15 -8.15 -4.65
N ASP A 70 5.05 -8.06 -3.92
CA ASP A 70 4.47 -6.83 -3.37
C ASP A 70 5.51 -5.98 -2.63
N THR A 71 6.09 -6.55 -1.57
CA THR A 71 7.13 -5.89 -0.78
C THR A 71 8.38 -5.67 -1.63
N GLN A 72 8.79 -6.66 -2.43
CA GLN A 72 10.00 -6.51 -3.25
C GLN A 72 9.86 -5.32 -4.19
N MET A 73 8.80 -5.27 -4.99
CA MET A 73 8.57 -4.20 -5.95
C MET A 73 8.34 -2.86 -5.25
N THR A 74 7.69 -2.83 -4.07
CA THR A 74 7.58 -1.62 -3.24
C THR A 74 8.95 -1.07 -2.86
N LEU A 75 9.88 -1.92 -2.41
CA LEU A 75 11.23 -1.48 -2.05
C LEU A 75 12.02 -1.00 -3.28
N TYR A 76 11.86 -1.63 -4.45
CA TYR A 76 12.45 -1.12 -5.69
C TYR A 76 11.78 0.18 -6.17
N THR A 77 10.49 0.43 -5.89
CA THR A 77 9.87 1.75 -6.08
C THR A 77 10.57 2.80 -5.21
N VAL A 78 10.80 2.50 -3.92
CA VAL A 78 11.54 3.40 -3.03
C VAL A 78 12.94 3.68 -3.57
N ASP A 79 13.66 2.65 -4.04
CA ASP A 79 15.00 2.80 -4.60
C ASP A 79 15.05 3.70 -5.84
N GLY A 80 14.09 3.55 -6.77
CA GLY A 80 13.97 4.42 -7.93
C GLY A 80 13.64 5.88 -7.56
N LEU A 81 12.80 6.09 -6.54
CA LEU A 81 12.52 7.42 -6.00
C LEU A 81 13.73 8.03 -5.31
N LEU A 82 14.49 7.24 -4.54
CA LEU A 82 15.73 7.67 -3.90
C LEU A 82 16.74 8.16 -4.94
N GLU A 83 16.92 7.42 -6.03
CA GLU A 83 17.83 7.83 -7.10
C GLU A 83 17.43 9.18 -7.70
N ALA A 84 16.14 9.38 -8.01
CA ALA A 84 15.64 10.65 -8.53
C ALA A 84 15.85 11.82 -7.55
N LEU A 85 15.59 11.59 -6.25
CA LEU A 85 15.77 12.57 -5.19
C LEU A 85 17.26 12.89 -4.93
N GLU A 86 18.16 11.91 -5.02
CA GLU A 86 19.61 12.10 -4.89
C GLU A 86 20.15 13.05 -5.98
N TRP A 87 19.70 12.87 -7.22
CA TRP A 87 20.01 13.77 -8.33
C TRP A 87 19.45 15.17 -8.08
N ALA A 88 18.19 15.27 -7.69
CA ALA A 88 17.53 16.55 -7.40
C ALA A 88 18.26 17.33 -6.29
N ASN A 89 18.63 16.65 -5.19
CA ASN A 89 19.38 17.23 -4.07
C ASN A 89 20.82 17.63 -4.46
N SER A 90 21.38 16.99 -5.50
CA SER A 90 22.66 17.37 -6.10
C SER A 90 22.54 18.53 -7.10
N GLY A 91 21.34 19.07 -7.31
CA GLY A 91 21.07 20.15 -8.27
C GLY A 91 21.03 19.70 -9.73
N VAL A 92 20.86 18.41 -9.97
CA VAL A 92 20.82 17.81 -11.31
C VAL A 92 19.42 17.25 -11.58
N ALA A 93 18.85 17.59 -12.74
CA ALA A 93 17.57 17.03 -13.14
C ALA A 93 17.75 15.55 -13.54
N ALA A 94 16.89 14.68 -13.01
CA ALA A 94 16.76 13.29 -13.43
C ALA A 94 15.34 13.01 -13.94
N ASP A 95 15.22 12.10 -14.89
CA ASP A 95 13.93 11.54 -15.26
C ASP A 95 13.54 10.51 -14.20
N THR A 96 12.60 10.88 -13.33
CA THR A 96 12.11 10.02 -12.25
C THR A 96 11.57 8.69 -12.77
N ASN A 97 10.89 8.69 -13.92
CA ASN A 97 10.32 7.47 -14.47
C ASN A 97 11.42 6.54 -15.01
N ALA A 98 12.50 7.10 -15.56
CA ALA A 98 13.67 6.33 -15.93
C ALA A 98 14.39 5.71 -14.71
N CYS A 99 14.49 6.43 -13.59
CA CYS A 99 15.07 5.90 -12.34
C CYS A 99 14.27 4.70 -11.81
N LEU A 100 12.93 4.83 -11.79
CA LEU A 100 12.01 3.75 -11.43
C LEU A 100 12.12 2.56 -12.38
N TRP A 101 12.20 2.82 -13.69
CA TRP A 101 12.36 1.78 -14.69
C TRP A 101 13.67 1.00 -14.52
N LEU A 102 14.79 1.68 -14.27
CA LEU A 102 16.07 1.03 -13.97
C LEU A 102 15.98 0.18 -12.70
N ALA A 103 15.33 0.67 -11.65
CA ALA A 103 15.08 -0.11 -10.43
C ALA A 103 14.26 -1.37 -10.70
N TYR A 104 13.18 -1.27 -11.47
CA TYR A 104 12.38 -2.44 -11.82
C TYR A 104 13.12 -3.42 -12.74
N LEU A 105 14.01 -2.96 -13.63
CA LEU A 105 14.87 -3.85 -14.41
C LEU A 105 15.88 -4.60 -13.51
N ARG A 106 16.41 -3.96 -12.46
CA ARG A 106 17.22 -4.67 -11.45
C ARG A 106 16.40 -5.72 -10.71
N TRP A 107 15.19 -5.38 -10.29
CA TRP A 107 14.25 -6.36 -9.72
C TRP A 107 14.02 -7.53 -10.69
N LEU A 108 13.68 -7.27 -11.95
CA LEU A 108 13.45 -8.31 -12.96
C LEU A 108 14.65 -9.27 -13.08
N GLY A 109 15.86 -8.71 -13.15
CA GLY A 109 17.10 -9.50 -13.17
C GLY A 109 17.30 -10.34 -11.90
N SER A 110 16.94 -9.80 -10.73
CA SER A 110 16.98 -10.53 -9.45
C SER A 110 15.99 -11.71 -9.40
N GLN A 111 14.91 -11.67 -10.19
CA GLN A 111 13.93 -12.77 -10.32
C GLN A 111 14.35 -13.86 -11.31
N GLY A 112 15.60 -13.80 -11.82
CA GLY A 112 16.15 -14.78 -12.76
C GLY A 112 15.64 -14.63 -14.19
N VAL A 113 15.01 -13.51 -14.53
CA VAL A 113 14.59 -13.21 -15.90
C VAL A 113 15.70 -12.46 -16.62
N ALA A 114 16.13 -12.99 -17.78
CA ALA A 114 17.15 -12.34 -18.59
C ALA A 114 16.63 -11.00 -19.12
N LEU A 115 17.43 -9.95 -18.95
CA LEU A 115 17.14 -8.64 -19.52
C LEU A 115 17.41 -8.68 -21.03
N PRO A 116 16.57 -8.03 -21.85
CA PRO A 116 16.81 -7.94 -23.29
C PRO A 116 18.08 -7.12 -23.57
N GLU A 117 18.77 -7.40 -24.69
CA GLU A 117 20.00 -6.68 -25.08
C GLU A 117 19.78 -5.17 -25.27
N SER A 118 18.54 -4.76 -25.53
CA SER A 118 18.13 -3.36 -25.64
C SER A 118 17.97 -2.64 -24.30
N ALA A 119 17.91 -3.38 -23.18
CA ALA A 119 17.78 -2.77 -21.86
C ALA A 119 19.03 -1.92 -21.57
N PRO A 120 18.86 -0.69 -21.03
CA PRO A 120 19.98 0.15 -20.65
C PRO A 120 20.82 -0.53 -19.56
N PHE A 121 22.04 -0.07 -19.32
CA PHE A 121 22.78 -0.52 -18.14
C PHE A 121 22.07 -0.05 -16.86
N GLN A 122 21.85 -0.96 -15.90
CA GLN A 122 21.32 -0.64 -14.58
C GLN A 122 22.47 -0.61 -13.56
N PRO A 123 22.92 0.58 -13.11
CA PRO A 123 23.93 0.65 -12.05
C PRO A 123 23.43 -0.05 -10.78
N PRO A 124 24.25 -0.88 -10.11
CA PRO A 124 23.86 -1.52 -8.87
C PRO A 124 23.72 -0.48 -7.75
N ARG A 125 22.73 -0.68 -6.88
CA ARG A 125 22.38 0.14 -5.72
C ARG A 125 22.38 -0.72 -4.45
N TRP A 126 22.22 -0.06 -3.30
CA TRP A 126 22.28 -0.71 -1.98
C TRP A 126 21.29 -1.89 -1.88
N ILE A 127 20.09 -1.74 -2.43
CA ILE A 127 19.03 -2.75 -2.39
C ILE A 127 19.43 -4.09 -3.05
N ASP A 128 20.29 -4.07 -4.07
CA ASP A 128 20.65 -5.27 -4.85
C ASP A 128 21.55 -6.26 -4.08
N GLY A 129 22.13 -5.80 -2.97
CA GLY A 129 22.98 -6.60 -2.09
C GLY A 129 22.23 -7.56 -1.17
N HIS A 130 20.89 -7.55 -1.17
CA HIS A 130 20.07 -8.32 -0.24
C HIS A 130 19.49 -9.58 -0.91
N ASP A 131 20.04 -10.75 -0.57
CA ASP A 131 19.64 -12.03 -1.16
C ASP A 131 18.17 -12.40 -0.96
N VAL A 132 17.55 -11.93 0.13
CA VAL A 132 16.13 -12.14 0.42
C VAL A 132 15.22 -11.61 -0.70
N LEU A 133 15.64 -10.56 -1.42
CA LEU A 133 14.87 -9.96 -2.52
C LEU A 133 15.02 -10.71 -3.85
N ARG A 134 15.88 -11.74 -3.91
CA ARG A 134 16.12 -12.56 -5.11
C ARG A 134 15.23 -13.80 -5.16
N ALA A 135 14.50 -14.09 -4.08
CA ALA A 135 13.57 -15.20 -4.03
C ALA A 135 12.33 -14.90 -4.88
N ARG A 136 12.07 -15.73 -5.89
CA ARG A 136 10.90 -15.57 -6.76
C ARG A 136 9.64 -16.08 -6.06
N ARG A 137 8.75 -15.16 -5.68
CA ARG A 137 7.54 -15.42 -4.90
C ARG A 137 6.34 -14.79 -5.61
N ALA A 138 5.61 -15.61 -6.35
CA ALA A 138 4.39 -15.23 -7.08
C ALA A 138 4.43 -13.96 -7.98
N PRO A 139 5.55 -13.60 -8.65
CA PRO A 139 5.63 -12.34 -9.37
C PRO A 139 4.51 -12.13 -10.40
N GLY A 140 3.83 -11.00 -10.30
CA GLY A 140 2.75 -10.63 -11.21
C GLY A 140 3.19 -10.71 -12.68
N ASN A 141 2.44 -11.46 -13.50
CA ASN A 141 2.83 -11.74 -14.89
C ASN A 141 3.05 -10.48 -15.73
N ALA A 142 2.24 -9.44 -15.54
CA ALA A 142 2.37 -8.18 -16.26
C ALA A 142 3.58 -7.35 -15.81
N CYS A 143 4.03 -7.47 -14.56
CA CYS A 143 5.28 -6.90 -14.10
C CYS A 143 6.45 -7.52 -14.86
N LEU A 144 6.50 -8.86 -14.91
CA LEU A 144 7.55 -9.58 -15.62
C LEU A 144 7.52 -9.31 -17.13
N SER A 145 6.36 -9.50 -17.78
CA SER A 145 6.24 -9.37 -19.23
C SER A 145 6.49 -7.94 -19.71
N GLY A 146 6.04 -6.93 -18.95
CA GLY A 146 6.21 -5.53 -19.30
C GLY A 146 7.68 -5.12 -19.27
N LEU A 147 8.40 -5.48 -18.20
CA LEU A 147 9.82 -5.17 -18.05
C LEU A 147 10.69 -5.98 -19.02
N ALA A 148 10.31 -7.24 -19.30
CA ALA A 148 11.04 -8.11 -20.23
C ALA A 148 11.04 -7.60 -21.68
N THR A 149 10.15 -6.66 -22.04
CA THR A 149 10.21 -5.98 -23.34
C THR A 149 11.47 -5.14 -23.52
N GLY A 150 12.05 -4.62 -22.43
CA GLY A 150 13.13 -3.65 -22.48
C GLY A 150 12.69 -2.27 -22.98
N GLU A 151 11.39 -2.04 -23.12
CA GLU A 151 10.84 -0.73 -23.44
C GLU A 151 10.41 0.01 -22.17
N MET A 152 10.76 1.29 -22.07
CA MET A 152 10.24 2.16 -21.01
C MET A 152 8.81 2.58 -21.39
N GLY A 153 7.81 1.85 -20.89
CA GLY A 153 6.40 2.15 -21.12
C GLY A 153 6.01 3.53 -20.62
N THR A 154 5.11 4.20 -21.33
CA THR A 154 4.58 5.52 -20.95
C THR A 154 3.05 5.53 -21.02
N VAL A 155 2.40 6.52 -20.44
CA VAL A 155 0.94 6.67 -20.54
C VAL A 155 0.44 6.68 -21.99
N GLN A 156 1.21 7.28 -22.92
CA GLN A 156 0.83 7.35 -24.35
C GLN A 156 1.20 6.10 -25.14
N ARG A 157 2.19 5.33 -24.67
CA ARG A 157 2.65 4.09 -25.29
C ARG A 157 3.03 3.09 -24.19
N PRO A 158 2.04 2.53 -23.49
CA PRO A 158 2.35 1.64 -22.37
C PRO A 158 2.70 0.26 -22.87
N VAL A 159 3.48 -0.47 -22.06
CA VAL A 159 3.60 -1.92 -22.21
C VAL A 159 2.35 -2.58 -21.60
N ASN A 160 1.98 -3.76 -22.12
CA ASN A 160 0.77 -4.48 -21.70
C ASN A 160 -0.49 -3.58 -21.66
N PRO A 161 -0.96 -3.05 -22.81
CA PRO A 161 -2.03 -2.04 -22.88
C PRO A 161 -3.35 -2.47 -22.20
N ASP A 162 -3.64 -3.77 -22.18
CA ASP A 162 -4.88 -4.31 -21.62
C ASP A 162 -4.73 -4.83 -20.18
N SER A 163 -3.53 -4.79 -19.60
CA SER A 163 -3.30 -5.36 -18.27
C SER A 163 -3.88 -4.49 -17.16
N LYS A 164 -4.76 -5.09 -16.36
CA LYS A 164 -5.44 -4.49 -15.20
C LYS A 164 -4.91 -4.94 -13.83
N GLY A 165 -3.91 -5.83 -13.80
CA GLY A 165 -3.46 -6.49 -12.57
C GLY A 165 -3.10 -5.54 -11.42
N CYS A 166 -3.23 -6.03 -10.20
CA CYS A 166 -2.89 -5.35 -8.94
C CYS A 166 -1.42 -4.89 -8.83
N GLY A 167 -0.54 -5.46 -9.66
CA GLY A 167 0.89 -5.19 -9.73
C GLY A 167 1.30 -3.71 -9.72
N THR A 168 0.43 -2.82 -10.20
CA THR A 168 0.66 -1.37 -10.12
C THR A 168 0.39 -0.80 -8.73
N VAL A 169 -0.75 -1.15 -8.13
CA VAL A 169 -1.22 -0.55 -6.88
C VAL A 169 -0.44 -1.06 -5.68
N MET A 170 -0.10 -2.35 -5.63
CA MET A 170 0.63 -2.95 -4.51
C MET A 170 1.96 -2.25 -4.18
N ARG A 171 2.58 -1.61 -5.18
CA ARG A 171 3.89 -0.95 -5.06
C ARG A 171 3.87 0.57 -5.11
N SER A 172 2.68 1.18 -4.98
CA SER A 172 2.49 2.62 -5.22
C SER A 172 2.49 3.48 -3.95
N ALA A 173 2.39 2.89 -2.75
CA ALA A 173 2.42 3.65 -1.50
C ALA A 173 3.61 4.64 -1.38
N PRO A 174 4.85 4.32 -1.82
CA PRO A 174 5.99 5.23 -1.69
C PRO A 174 5.82 6.59 -2.38
N PHE A 175 5.04 6.68 -3.47
CA PHE A 175 4.82 7.95 -4.17
C PHE A 175 4.11 8.98 -3.29
N GLY A 176 3.21 8.53 -2.40
CA GLY A 176 2.51 9.40 -1.47
C GLY A 176 3.36 9.89 -0.30
N LEU A 177 4.51 9.25 -0.04
CA LEU A 177 5.41 9.60 1.07
C LEU A 177 6.40 10.71 0.72
N ILE A 178 6.46 11.17 -0.54
CA ILE A 178 7.34 12.27 -0.93
C ILE A 178 6.73 13.60 -0.42
N PRO A 179 7.41 14.35 0.46
CA PRO A 179 6.89 15.60 0.98
C PRO A 179 7.04 16.74 -0.04
N HIS A 180 6.29 17.82 0.17
CA HIS A 180 6.41 19.08 -0.58
C HIS A 180 6.14 19.00 -2.09
N ILE A 181 5.52 17.93 -2.58
CA ILE A 181 4.95 17.85 -3.92
C ILE A 181 3.42 17.93 -3.83
N ASP A 182 2.78 18.48 -4.87
CA ASP A 182 1.32 18.56 -4.90
C ASP A 182 0.67 17.24 -5.33
N ALA A 183 -0.64 17.12 -5.10
CA ALA A 183 -1.41 15.94 -5.44
C ALA A 183 -1.38 15.59 -6.95
N ASP A 184 -1.26 16.59 -7.83
CA ASP A 184 -1.19 16.36 -9.27
C ASP A 184 0.15 15.73 -9.67
N ALA A 185 1.25 16.14 -9.03
CA ALA A 185 2.55 15.52 -9.18
C ALA A 185 2.55 14.07 -8.65
N VAL A 186 1.95 13.81 -7.48
CA VAL A 186 1.79 12.45 -6.94
C VAL A 186 1.02 11.56 -7.91
N TYR A 187 -0.12 12.05 -8.41
CA TYR A 187 -0.95 11.32 -9.38
C TYR A 187 -0.13 10.99 -10.64
N LYS A 188 0.54 12.01 -11.20
CA LYS A 188 1.32 11.86 -12.44
C LYS A 188 2.47 10.86 -12.27
N LEU A 189 3.27 10.99 -11.22
CA LEU A 189 4.40 10.10 -10.95
C LEU A 189 3.95 8.65 -10.83
N SER A 190 2.84 8.42 -10.11
CA SER A 190 2.29 7.07 -9.91
C SER A 190 1.75 6.48 -11.20
N ALA A 191 1.00 7.25 -11.99
CA ALA A 191 0.42 6.79 -13.26
C ALA A 191 1.49 6.52 -14.33
N ASP A 192 2.53 7.36 -14.39
CA ASP A 192 3.68 7.16 -15.28
C ASP A 192 4.44 5.87 -14.90
N ALA A 193 4.70 5.67 -13.60
CA ALA A 193 5.40 4.48 -13.10
C ALA A 193 4.60 3.18 -13.30
N ALA A 194 3.28 3.23 -13.16
CA ALA A 194 2.40 2.11 -13.47
C ALA A 194 2.51 1.70 -14.95
N SER A 195 2.63 2.67 -15.86
CA SER A 195 2.76 2.48 -17.31
C SER A 195 4.02 1.69 -17.73
N LEU A 196 5.01 1.58 -16.85
CA LEU A 196 6.22 0.76 -17.07
C LEU A 196 5.90 -0.75 -17.13
N THR A 197 4.71 -1.17 -16.72
CA THR A 197 4.31 -2.59 -16.67
C THR A 197 2.87 -2.85 -17.07
N HIS A 198 1.95 -1.90 -16.84
CA HIS A 198 0.52 -2.04 -17.08
C HIS A 198 -0.01 -0.80 -17.80
N GLY A 199 -0.68 -1.00 -18.93
CA GLY A 199 -1.20 0.11 -19.72
C GLY A 199 -2.65 0.48 -19.47
N HIS A 200 -3.44 -0.43 -18.91
CA HIS A 200 -4.87 -0.20 -18.77
C HIS A 200 -5.13 1.00 -17.84
N PRO A 201 -6.02 1.95 -18.20
CA PRO A 201 -6.32 3.12 -17.38
C PRO A 201 -6.69 2.76 -15.94
N SER A 202 -7.58 1.79 -15.71
CA SER A 202 -7.93 1.32 -14.36
C SER A 202 -6.70 0.97 -13.49
N ALA A 203 -5.68 0.30 -14.03
CA ALA A 203 -4.46 -0.04 -13.28
C ALA A 203 -3.65 1.20 -12.88
N ARG A 204 -3.52 2.16 -13.80
CA ARG A 204 -2.75 3.40 -13.60
C ARG A 204 -3.48 4.37 -12.66
N GLN A 205 -4.79 4.50 -12.84
CA GLN A 205 -5.63 5.35 -12.01
C GLN A 205 -5.75 4.80 -10.59
N SER A 206 -5.82 3.46 -10.41
CA SER A 206 -5.83 2.82 -9.08
C SER A 206 -4.51 3.05 -8.33
N ALA A 207 -3.38 2.85 -9.00
CA ALA A 207 -2.06 3.16 -8.44
C ALA A 207 -1.96 4.63 -7.98
N ALA A 208 -2.39 5.56 -8.82
CA ALA A 208 -2.40 6.98 -8.48
C ALA A 208 -3.39 7.31 -7.35
N ALA A 209 -4.58 6.72 -7.32
CA ALA A 209 -5.55 6.90 -6.25
C ALA A 209 -5.00 6.42 -4.90
N PHE A 210 -4.32 5.28 -4.88
CA PHE A 210 -3.67 4.78 -3.67
C PHE A 210 -2.56 5.70 -3.17
N SER A 211 -1.68 6.16 -4.05
CA SER A 211 -0.64 7.15 -3.70
C SER A 211 -1.24 8.44 -3.14
N LEU A 212 -2.38 8.89 -3.66
CA LEU A 212 -3.10 10.06 -3.15
C LEU A 212 -3.67 9.84 -1.75
N VAL A 213 -4.18 8.64 -1.45
CA VAL A 213 -4.58 8.27 -0.08
C VAL A 213 -3.38 8.40 0.85
N ILE A 214 -2.24 7.79 0.51
CA ILE A 214 -1.02 7.87 1.33
C ILE A 214 -0.55 9.32 1.49
N HIS A 215 -0.59 10.11 0.41
CA HIS A 215 -0.20 11.53 0.44
C HIS A 215 -1.08 12.36 1.38
N ALA A 216 -2.41 12.19 1.30
CA ALA A 216 -3.34 12.88 2.18
C ALA A 216 -3.12 12.47 3.67
N LEU A 217 -2.82 11.20 3.94
CA LEU A 217 -2.51 10.73 5.30
C LEU A 217 -1.17 11.25 5.81
N ALA A 218 -0.14 11.30 4.96
CA ALA A 218 1.14 11.92 5.28
C ALA A 218 0.98 13.41 5.62
N GLY A 219 0.04 14.10 4.96
CA GLY A 219 -0.37 15.46 5.28
C GLY A 219 -1.26 15.62 6.52
N GLY A 220 -1.57 14.54 7.25
CA GLY A 220 -2.39 14.58 8.46
C GLY A 220 -3.90 14.44 8.25
N GLY A 221 -4.34 14.01 7.07
CA GLY A 221 -5.75 13.72 6.78
C GLY A 221 -6.32 12.56 7.61
N SER A 222 -7.64 12.49 7.70
CA SER A 222 -8.34 11.32 8.25
C SER A 222 -8.42 10.19 7.22
N LEU A 223 -8.65 8.95 7.66
CA LEU A 223 -8.79 7.78 6.77
C LEU A 223 -9.88 8.00 5.71
N ALA A 224 -11.11 8.33 6.14
CA ALA A 224 -12.22 8.60 5.24
C ALA A 224 -11.98 9.84 4.36
N GLY A 225 -11.37 10.90 4.93
CA GLY A 225 -11.05 12.13 4.19
C GLY A 225 -10.00 11.91 3.10
N ALA A 226 -8.97 11.11 3.37
CA ALA A 226 -7.94 10.75 2.40
C ALA A 226 -8.53 9.93 1.24
N ALA A 227 -9.36 8.94 1.54
CA ALA A 227 -10.09 8.15 0.55
C ALA A 227 -11.05 9.00 -0.29
N GLY A 228 -11.83 9.87 0.34
CA GLY A 228 -12.72 10.81 -0.35
C GLY A 228 -11.94 11.78 -1.25
N THR A 229 -10.77 12.26 -0.81
CA THR A 229 -9.90 13.12 -1.62
C THR A 229 -9.41 12.40 -2.88
N ALA A 230 -8.98 11.14 -2.76
CA ALA A 230 -8.57 10.35 -3.92
C ALA A 230 -9.74 10.12 -4.91
N LEU A 231 -10.93 9.81 -4.40
CA LEU A 231 -12.14 9.66 -5.22
C LEU A 231 -12.51 10.96 -5.94
N SER A 232 -12.59 12.09 -5.24
CA SER A 232 -12.87 13.40 -5.85
C SER A 232 -11.81 13.79 -6.87
N ARG A 233 -10.53 13.46 -6.63
CA ARG A 233 -9.44 13.74 -7.59
C ARG A 233 -9.58 12.94 -8.88
N LEU A 234 -10.14 11.73 -8.85
CA LEU A 234 -10.47 10.95 -10.04
C LEU A 234 -11.67 11.54 -10.80
N GLN A 235 -12.69 12.02 -10.07
CA GLN A 235 -13.93 12.54 -10.66
C GLN A 235 -13.75 13.92 -11.30
N ASP A 236 -13.08 14.83 -10.59
CA ASP A 236 -13.06 16.26 -10.91
C ASP A 236 -11.66 16.77 -11.30
N GLY A 237 -10.63 15.97 -11.07
CA GLY A 237 -9.24 16.37 -11.29
C GLY A 237 -8.74 16.15 -12.73
N PRO A 238 -7.59 16.73 -13.09
CA PRO A 238 -7.00 16.53 -14.41
C PRO A 238 -6.54 15.09 -14.60
N LEU A 239 -6.95 14.49 -15.72
CA LEU A 239 -6.51 13.17 -16.19
C LEU A 239 -5.62 13.32 -17.43
N PRO A 240 -4.84 12.29 -17.80
CA PRO A 240 -4.09 12.30 -19.05
C PRO A 240 -5.01 12.57 -20.24
N LYS A 241 -4.47 13.27 -21.26
CA LYS A 241 -5.24 13.65 -22.44
C LYS A 241 -5.85 12.42 -23.13
N GLY A 242 -7.17 12.41 -23.26
CA GLY A 242 -7.91 11.33 -23.91
C GLY A 242 -8.32 10.21 -22.97
N GLU A 243 -8.06 10.34 -21.66
CA GLU A 243 -8.58 9.44 -20.64
C GLU A 243 -9.78 10.06 -19.91
N GLU A 244 -10.70 9.19 -19.54
CA GLU A 244 -11.79 9.47 -18.60
C GLU A 244 -11.55 8.66 -17.32
N ALA A 245 -12.22 9.04 -16.24
CA ALA A 245 -12.15 8.29 -14.99
C ALA A 245 -12.68 6.87 -15.21
N ASP A 246 -11.94 5.87 -14.76
CA ASP A 246 -12.33 4.47 -14.93
C ASP A 246 -13.59 4.18 -14.09
N PRO A 247 -14.71 3.78 -14.70
CA PRO A 247 -15.98 3.65 -14.00
C PRO A 247 -15.95 2.52 -12.95
N ALA A 248 -15.23 1.43 -13.21
CA ALA A 248 -15.12 0.32 -12.28
C ALA A 248 -14.34 0.71 -11.02
N LEU A 249 -13.29 1.52 -11.17
CA LEU A 249 -12.55 2.11 -10.06
C LEU A 249 -13.43 3.06 -9.24
N LEU A 250 -14.15 3.98 -9.89
CA LEU A 250 -15.04 4.92 -9.20
C LEU A 250 -16.11 4.19 -8.39
N GLU A 251 -16.75 3.18 -8.99
CA GLU A 251 -17.80 2.38 -8.35
C GLU A 251 -17.27 1.66 -7.10
N ARG A 252 -16.12 0.99 -7.22
CA ARG A 252 -15.53 0.21 -6.13
C ARG A 252 -14.99 1.08 -5.00
N LEU A 253 -14.34 2.20 -5.29
CA LEU A 253 -13.91 3.14 -4.25
C LEU A 253 -15.11 3.76 -3.51
N ALA A 254 -16.16 4.12 -4.26
CA ALA A 254 -17.39 4.60 -3.64
C ALA A 254 -18.06 3.51 -2.79
N ALA A 255 -18.03 2.23 -3.21
CA ALA A 255 -18.52 1.11 -2.42
C ALA A 255 -17.71 0.90 -1.15
N ALA A 256 -16.37 0.85 -1.24
CA ALA A 256 -15.48 0.72 -0.10
C ALA A 256 -15.71 1.83 0.94
N LEU A 257 -15.87 3.08 0.50
CA LEU A 257 -16.22 4.22 1.37
C LEU A 257 -17.58 4.02 2.05
N ARG A 258 -18.64 3.74 1.28
CA ARG A 258 -19.99 3.56 1.85
C ARG A 258 -20.06 2.43 2.87
N HIS A 259 -19.54 1.26 2.52
CA HIS A 259 -19.58 0.09 3.41
C HIS A 259 -18.65 0.28 4.61
N GLY A 260 -17.47 0.86 4.40
CA GLY A 260 -16.50 1.14 5.46
C GLY A 260 -17.03 2.12 6.48
N GLU A 261 -17.60 3.25 6.05
CA GLU A 261 -18.19 4.24 6.94
C GLU A 261 -19.40 3.70 7.70
N ALA A 262 -20.26 2.89 7.05
CA ALA A 262 -21.41 2.28 7.71
C ALA A 262 -20.98 1.30 8.81
N ALA A 263 -19.97 0.47 8.55
CA ALA A 263 -19.41 -0.45 9.54
C ALA A 263 -18.73 0.30 10.70
N ALA A 264 -17.90 1.31 10.40
CA ALA A 264 -17.24 2.14 11.41
C ALA A 264 -18.23 2.91 12.30
N ALA A 265 -19.39 3.30 11.75
CA ALA A 265 -20.46 3.96 12.49
C ALA A 265 -21.33 2.97 13.30
N GLY A 266 -21.14 1.66 13.14
CA GLY A 266 -21.98 0.63 13.74
C GLY A 266 -23.42 0.60 13.18
N THR A 267 -23.62 1.16 11.98
CA THR A 267 -24.94 1.18 11.31
C THR A 267 -25.12 0.00 10.34
N ALA A 268 -24.04 -0.73 10.04
CA ALA A 268 -24.04 -1.99 9.32
C ALA A 268 -22.99 -2.94 9.93
N ASP A 269 -23.16 -4.24 9.73
CA ASP A 269 -22.15 -5.23 10.07
C ASP A 269 -20.98 -5.20 9.07
N LEU A 270 -19.85 -5.79 9.45
CA LEU A 270 -18.77 -6.08 8.49
C LEU A 270 -19.28 -7.00 7.40
N LEU A 271 -18.84 -6.76 6.15
CA LEU A 271 -19.11 -7.65 5.03
C LEU A 271 -18.47 -9.00 5.33
N GLY A 272 -19.25 -10.07 5.18
CA GLY A 272 -18.69 -11.43 5.13
C GLY A 272 -17.79 -11.58 3.90
N ALA A 273 -16.87 -12.54 3.91
CA ALA A 273 -15.92 -12.76 2.82
C ALA A 273 -16.57 -12.86 1.43
N GLU A 274 -17.67 -13.61 1.34
CA GLU A 274 -18.42 -13.83 0.11
C GLU A 274 -19.13 -12.53 -0.34
N GLU A 275 -19.55 -11.69 0.61
CA GLU A 275 -20.15 -10.39 0.31
C GLU A 275 -19.11 -9.35 -0.09
N LEU A 276 -17.96 -9.35 0.57
CA LEU A 276 -16.80 -8.53 0.23
C LEU A 276 -16.36 -8.79 -1.21
N VAL A 277 -16.19 -10.06 -1.60
CA VAL A 277 -15.86 -10.45 -2.97
C VAL A 277 -16.93 -9.97 -3.96
N ARG A 278 -18.21 -10.12 -3.60
CA ARG A 278 -19.33 -9.71 -4.46
C ARG A 278 -19.41 -8.19 -4.66
N GLU A 279 -19.13 -7.41 -3.63
CA GLU A 279 -19.27 -5.94 -3.66
C GLU A 279 -17.99 -5.24 -4.17
N LEU A 280 -16.81 -5.76 -3.83
CA LEU A 280 -15.54 -5.06 -4.05
C LEU A 280 -14.61 -5.81 -5.02
N GLY A 281 -14.79 -7.12 -5.18
CA GLY A 281 -13.96 -7.98 -6.02
C GLY A 281 -12.98 -8.85 -5.23
N GLU A 282 -12.23 -9.67 -5.95
CA GLU A 282 -11.29 -10.65 -5.37
C GLU A 282 -9.90 -10.05 -5.15
N GLY A 283 -9.59 -8.90 -5.75
CA GLY A 283 -8.33 -8.20 -5.56
C GLY A 283 -7.34 -8.37 -6.72
N TRP A 284 -7.55 -9.32 -7.62
CA TRP A 284 -6.61 -9.64 -8.71
C TRP A 284 -6.35 -8.49 -9.70
N VAL A 285 -7.27 -7.53 -9.78
CA VAL A 285 -7.10 -6.29 -10.56
C VAL A 285 -6.99 -5.09 -9.64
N ALA A 286 -6.26 -4.07 -10.09
CA ALA A 286 -5.82 -2.97 -9.22
C ALA A 286 -6.97 -2.22 -8.53
N GLU A 287 -8.10 -2.03 -9.21
CA GLU A 287 -9.25 -1.35 -8.61
C GLU A 287 -9.94 -2.18 -7.53
N GLU A 288 -9.88 -3.51 -7.62
CA GLU A 288 -10.40 -4.43 -6.61
C GLU A 288 -9.48 -4.46 -5.39
N ALA A 289 -8.17 -4.62 -5.62
CA ALA A 289 -7.18 -4.70 -4.54
C ALA A 289 -7.25 -3.46 -3.65
N LEU A 290 -7.30 -2.28 -4.30
CA LEU A 290 -7.42 -0.99 -3.61
C LEU A 290 -8.72 -0.90 -2.81
N ALA A 291 -9.85 -1.29 -3.40
CA ALA A 291 -11.14 -1.19 -2.74
C ALA A 291 -11.25 -2.11 -1.53
N VAL A 292 -10.77 -3.35 -1.62
CA VAL A 292 -10.76 -4.30 -0.50
C VAL A 292 -9.83 -3.81 0.61
N GLY A 293 -8.59 -3.43 0.29
CA GLY A 293 -7.64 -2.93 1.28
C GLY A 293 -8.14 -1.66 1.98
N LEU A 294 -8.73 -0.73 1.22
CA LEU A 294 -9.33 0.48 1.78
C LEU A 294 -10.55 0.18 2.65
N TYR A 295 -11.43 -0.72 2.20
CA TYR A 295 -12.59 -1.15 2.97
C TYR A 295 -12.16 -1.76 4.31
N ALA A 296 -11.18 -2.67 4.31
CA ALA A 296 -10.69 -3.31 5.53
C ALA A 296 -10.23 -2.29 6.57
N VAL A 297 -9.55 -1.23 6.13
CA VAL A 297 -9.13 -0.12 7.00
C VAL A 297 -10.31 0.72 7.49
N LEU A 298 -11.21 1.13 6.59
CA LEU A 298 -12.32 1.99 6.99
C LEU A 298 -13.30 1.27 7.90
N ALA A 299 -13.67 0.04 7.56
CA ALA A 299 -14.70 -0.74 8.25
C ALA A 299 -14.30 -1.18 9.66
N THR A 300 -12.99 -1.30 9.92
CA THR A 300 -12.47 -1.70 11.23
C THR A 300 -11.95 -0.52 12.06
N ALA A 301 -12.12 0.71 11.55
CA ALA A 301 -11.76 1.91 12.28
C ALA A 301 -12.51 1.96 13.61
N PRO A 302 -11.83 2.29 14.72
CA PRO A 302 -12.48 2.36 16.01
C PRO A 302 -13.57 3.41 15.98
N VAL A 303 -14.76 3.04 16.46
CA VAL A 303 -15.87 3.98 16.63
C VAL A 303 -15.35 5.15 17.45
N ALA A 304 -15.49 6.38 16.94
CA ALA A 304 -15.19 7.57 17.72
C ALA A 304 -16.07 7.53 18.97
N ALA A 305 -15.50 7.11 20.11
CA ALA A 305 -16.17 7.21 21.39
C ALA A 305 -16.63 8.66 21.50
N ALA A 306 -17.92 8.89 21.80
CA ALA A 306 -18.52 10.22 21.86
C ALA A 306 -17.69 11.11 22.79
N ALA A 307 -16.70 11.81 22.22
CA ALA A 307 -15.86 12.72 22.95
C ALA A 307 -16.73 13.92 23.33
N PRO A 308 -16.57 14.49 24.54
CA PRO A 308 -17.29 15.69 24.91
C PRO A 308 -17.01 16.76 23.85
N SER A 309 -18.06 17.34 23.30
CA SER A 309 -18.05 18.38 22.28
C SER A 309 -17.14 19.54 22.70
N GLY A 310 -15.91 19.55 22.16
CA GLY A 310 -14.92 20.62 22.26
C GLY A 310 -14.30 20.86 20.87
N PRO A 311 -13.90 22.09 20.55
CA PRO A 311 -13.44 22.41 19.20
C PRO A 311 -12.01 21.90 18.99
N SER A 312 -11.77 21.25 17.85
CA SER A 312 -10.46 20.83 17.32
C SER A 312 -9.77 19.67 18.06
N GLY A 313 -9.98 18.45 17.55
CA GLY A 313 -9.08 17.33 17.82
C GLY A 313 -9.59 16.01 17.25
N THR A 314 -9.04 15.56 16.13
CA THR A 314 -9.04 14.14 15.77
C THR A 314 -8.29 13.39 16.87
N THR A 315 -9.01 12.64 17.70
CA THR A 315 -8.39 11.80 18.72
C THR A 315 -7.90 10.52 18.07
N THR A 316 -6.61 10.49 17.71
CA THR A 316 -5.94 9.25 17.33
C THR A 316 -6.00 8.29 18.53
N PRO A 317 -6.40 7.02 18.34
CA PRO A 317 -6.34 6.01 19.40
C PRO A 317 -4.95 5.95 20.03
N GLY A 318 -4.88 5.61 21.32
CA GLY A 318 -3.61 5.22 21.94
C GLY A 318 -2.96 4.04 21.21
N THR A 319 -1.66 3.80 21.42
CA THR A 319 -0.88 2.74 20.75
C THR A 319 -1.60 1.38 20.71
N ALA A 320 -2.19 0.95 21.83
CA ALA A 320 -2.94 -0.31 21.89
C ALA A 320 -4.18 -0.32 20.97
N GLY A 321 -4.87 0.82 20.85
CA GLY A 321 -6.00 0.97 19.93
C GLY A 321 -5.56 0.98 18.46
N ALA A 322 -4.41 1.59 18.17
CA ALA A 322 -3.84 1.58 16.82
C ALA A 322 -3.41 0.16 16.40
N GLN A 323 -2.77 -0.59 17.29
CA GLN A 323 -2.42 -2.00 17.06
C GLN A 323 -3.65 -2.90 16.92
N ALA A 324 -4.71 -2.67 17.71
CA ALA A 324 -5.97 -3.39 17.58
C ALA A 324 -6.64 -3.13 16.23
N HIS A 325 -6.65 -1.87 15.77
CA HIS A 325 -7.15 -1.51 14.45
C HIS A 325 -6.33 -2.16 13.34
N PHE A 326 -4.99 -2.12 13.43
CA PHE A 326 -4.10 -2.81 12.48
C PHE A 326 -4.46 -4.29 12.35
N ARG A 327 -4.51 -5.02 13.45
CA ARG A 327 -4.85 -6.45 13.46
C ARG A 327 -6.26 -6.73 12.92
N ALA A 328 -7.23 -5.87 13.22
CA ALA A 328 -8.59 -6.02 12.73
C ALA A 328 -8.67 -5.83 11.21
N ALA A 329 -8.03 -4.78 10.68
CA ALA A 329 -7.98 -4.53 9.25
C ALA A 329 -7.27 -5.67 8.50
N MET A 330 -6.12 -6.14 9.01
CA MET A 330 -5.40 -7.27 8.41
C MET A 330 -6.27 -8.52 8.36
N ALA A 331 -7.00 -8.83 9.43
CA ALA A 331 -7.91 -9.98 9.44
C ALA A 331 -9.07 -9.85 8.43
N VAL A 332 -9.54 -8.64 8.10
CA VAL A 332 -10.54 -8.47 7.03
C VAL A 332 -9.88 -8.62 5.66
N ALA A 333 -8.71 -8.02 5.47
CA ALA A 333 -8.01 -8.01 4.19
C ALA A 333 -7.51 -9.40 3.76
N VAL A 334 -7.07 -10.27 4.68
CA VAL A 334 -6.53 -11.60 4.30
C VAL A 334 -7.56 -12.72 4.20
N ASN A 335 -8.79 -12.52 4.70
CA ASN A 335 -9.78 -13.60 4.81
C ASN A 335 -10.87 -13.48 3.74
N HIS A 336 -10.46 -13.60 2.47
CA HIS A 336 -11.33 -13.74 1.31
C HIS A 336 -10.74 -14.72 0.29
N SER A 337 -11.50 -15.11 -0.73
CA SER A 337 -11.10 -16.12 -1.73
C SER A 337 -10.25 -15.56 -2.88
N GLY A 338 -9.41 -14.57 -2.61
CA GLY A 338 -8.71 -13.83 -3.66
C GLY A 338 -7.34 -13.35 -3.21
N ASP A 339 -6.86 -12.32 -3.91
CA ASP A 339 -5.51 -11.73 -3.84
C ASP A 339 -5.19 -11.10 -2.46
N SER A 340 -4.93 -11.98 -1.48
CA SER A 340 -4.93 -11.64 -0.06
C SER A 340 -3.67 -10.92 0.40
N ASP A 341 -2.53 -11.13 -0.26
CA ASP A 341 -1.29 -10.40 0.02
C ASP A 341 -1.38 -8.96 -0.46
N SER A 342 -1.85 -8.70 -1.69
CA SER A 342 -2.04 -7.34 -2.20
C SER A 342 -3.04 -6.52 -1.40
N THR A 343 -4.20 -7.08 -1.06
CA THR A 343 -5.22 -6.34 -0.30
C THR A 343 -4.74 -6.01 1.11
N ALA A 344 -4.05 -6.94 1.77
CA ALA A 344 -3.49 -6.74 3.10
C ALA A 344 -2.27 -5.80 3.08
N SER A 345 -1.42 -5.88 2.06
CA SER A 345 -0.31 -4.96 1.84
C SER A 345 -0.80 -3.51 1.74
N ILE A 346 -1.81 -3.26 0.91
CA ILE A 346 -2.45 -1.95 0.77
C ILE A 346 -3.02 -1.46 2.11
N ALA A 347 -3.78 -2.29 2.82
CA ALA A 347 -4.34 -1.94 4.13
C ALA A 347 -3.22 -1.61 5.15
N GLY A 348 -2.12 -2.36 5.13
CA GLY A 348 -0.98 -2.20 6.00
C GLY A 348 -0.21 -0.91 5.73
N ASN A 349 0.00 -0.57 4.45
CA ASN A 349 0.56 0.71 4.05
C ASN A 349 -0.29 1.89 4.54
N ILE A 350 -1.62 1.82 4.37
CA ILE A 350 -2.54 2.90 4.79
C ILE A 350 -2.44 3.14 6.29
N LEU A 351 -2.55 2.08 7.10
CA LEU A 351 -2.52 2.20 8.56
C LEU A 351 -1.14 2.61 9.08
N GLY A 352 -0.09 2.11 8.45
CA GLY A 352 1.28 2.51 8.73
C GLY A 352 1.53 3.98 8.42
N ALA A 353 1.04 4.48 7.28
CA ALA A 353 1.11 5.89 6.93
C ALA A 353 0.27 6.77 7.87
N TYR A 354 -0.88 6.28 8.35
CA TYR A 354 -1.79 7.02 9.22
C TYR A 354 -1.29 7.11 10.66
N TYR A 355 -0.91 5.97 11.27
CA TYR A 355 -0.50 5.87 12.68
C TYR A 355 1.00 5.94 12.90
N GLY A 356 1.82 5.76 11.86
CA GLY A 356 3.26 5.55 12.00
C GLY A 356 3.59 4.14 12.49
N GLU A 357 4.86 3.92 12.84
CA GLU A 357 5.36 2.60 13.25
C GLU A 357 4.69 2.05 14.53
N ASP A 358 4.15 2.93 15.38
CA ASP A 358 3.55 2.55 16.67
C ASP A 358 2.31 1.63 16.54
N CYS A 359 1.64 1.62 15.39
CA CYS A 359 0.51 0.71 15.15
C CYS A 359 0.93 -0.72 14.82
N LEU A 360 2.22 -0.97 14.59
CA LEU A 360 2.71 -2.27 14.18
C LEU A 360 2.96 -3.15 15.42
N PRO A 361 2.33 -4.33 15.53
CA PRO A 361 2.56 -5.21 16.67
C PRO A 361 4.00 -5.73 16.72
N ALA A 362 4.64 -5.64 17.89
CA ALA A 362 6.05 -6.00 18.05
C ALA A 362 6.34 -7.48 17.78
N ASP A 363 5.40 -8.36 18.13
CA ASP A 363 5.44 -9.79 17.85
C ASP A 363 5.34 -10.09 16.34
N TRP A 364 4.56 -9.29 15.60
CA TRP A 364 4.48 -9.40 14.15
C TRP A 364 5.75 -8.91 13.47
N LEU A 365 6.30 -7.79 13.93
CA LEU A 365 7.60 -7.30 13.45
C LEU A 365 8.75 -8.30 13.71
N ALA A 366 8.67 -9.08 14.79
CA ALA A 366 9.63 -10.13 15.08
C ALA A 366 9.49 -11.37 14.18
N ALA A 367 8.27 -11.63 13.68
CA ALA A 367 7.99 -12.71 12.74
C ALA A 367 8.30 -12.32 11.27
N LEU A 368 8.23 -11.02 10.94
CA LEU A 368 8.48 -10.50 9.60
C LEU A 368 9.86 -10.93 9.10
N GLU A 369 9.91 -11.35 7.83
CA GLU A 369 11.17 -11.69 7.18
C GLU A 369 12.02 -10.44 6.90
N ALA A 370 13.30 -10.50 7.25
CA ALA A 370 14.30 -9.48 6.92
C ALA A 370 13.86 -8.01 7.16
N PRO A 371 13.26 -7.66 8.33
CA PRO A 371 12.74 -6.32 8.59
C PRO A 371 13.83 -5.25 8.52
N ALA A 372 15.10 -5.63 8.72
CA ALA A 372 16.26 -4.75 8.57
C ALA A 372 16.42 -4.21 7.13
N VAL A 373 16.04 -4.97 6.10
CA VAL A 373 16.11 -4.52 4.71
C VAL A 373 15.06 -3.44 4.44
N ILE A 374 13.84 -3.67 4.91
CA ILE A 374 12.73 -2.72 4.79
C ILE A 374 13.04 -1.44 5.59
N ARG A 375 13.54 -1.57 6.82
CA ARG A 375 13.99 -0.44 7.64
C ARG A 375 15.12 0.34 6.97
N GLY A 376 16.10 -0.34 6.39
CA GLY A 376 17.19 0.35 5.69
C GLY A 376 16.72 1.18 4.49
N MET A 377 15.71 0.72 3.74
CA MET A 377 15.07 1.53 2.69
C MET A 377 14.26 2.70 3.28
N ALA A 378 13.51 2.45 4.36
CA ALA A 378 12.74 3.47 5.06
C ALA A 378 13.63 4.60 5.60
N GLU A 379 14.74 4.25 6.24
CA GLU A 379 15.74 5.18 6.80
C GLU A 379 16.33 6.06 5.70
N ARG A 380 16.74 5.48 4.57
CA ARG A 380 17.26 6.24 3.43
C ARG A 380 16.24 7.23 2.87
N LEU A 381 14.97 6.83 2.75
CA LEU A 381 13.92 7.71 2.26
C LEU A 381 13.65 8.83 3.27
N ALA A 382 13.61 8.52 4.56
CA ALA A 382 13.43 9.48 5.63
C ALA A 382 14.57 10.52 5.66
N GLU A 383 15.83 10.08 5.63
CA GLU A 383 17.01 10.96 5.59
C GLU A 383 16.98 11.90 4.39
N LEU A 384 16.66 11.39 3.20
CA LEU A 384 16.70 12.17 1.97
C LEU A 384 15.53 13.16 1.84
N THR A 385 14.41 12.87 2.50
CA THR A 385 13.21 13.73 2.51
C THR A 385 13.17 14.69 3.72
N GLY A 386 14.24 14.76 4.51
CA GLY A 386 14.41 15.72 5.60
C GLY A 386 13.60 15.41 6.86
N ALA A 387 13.38 14.12 7.14
CA ALA A 387 12.69 13.63 8.34
C ALA A 387 13.54 13.72 9.61
#